data_AF-A0A177GEN6-F1
#
_entry.id   AF-A0A177GEN6-F1
#
_cell.length_a   1.000
_cell.length_b   1.000
_cell.length_c   1.000
_cell.angle_alpha   90.00
_cell.angle_beta   90.00
_cell.angle_gamma   90.00
#
_symmetry.space_group_name_H-M   'P 1'
#
loop_
_entity.id
_entity.type
_entity.pdbx_description
1 polymer ?
#
loop_
_entity_poly.entity_id
_entity_poly.type
_entity_poly.pdbx_seq_one_letter_code
_entity_poly.pdbx_strand_id
1 'polypeptide(L)' 'MRMHDAIRAGQEVEKPGWVRLNFSVLMDDAKVAYILKSVNELAENASVIGQSYLCDTATARFKYQETLAAE' A
#
# COMPACT_ATOMS: atom_id res chain seq x y z
N MET A 1 -3.26 22.32 -8.16
CA MET A 1 -3.54 21.89 -9.56
C MET A 1 -2.47 20.96 -10.17
N ARG A 2 -1.22 20.92 -9.69
CA ARG A 2 -0.14 20.10 -10.28
C ARG A 2 -0.42 18.61 -10.52
N MET A 3 -1.05 17.91 -9.57
CA MET A 3 -1.23 16.45 -9.65
C MET A 3 -2.09 16.02 -10.84
N HIS A 4 -3.20 16.71 -11.11
CA HIS A 4 -4.07 16.37 -12.25
C HIS A 4 -3.39 16.60 -13.60
N ASP A 5 -2.55 17.64 -13.71
CA ASP A 5 -1.78 17.90 -14.93
C ASP A 5 -0.70 16.84 -15.16
N ALA A 6 0.00 16.43 -14.10
CA ALA A 6 0.98 15.35 -14.14
C ALA A 6 0.36 14.01 -14.57
N ILE A 7 -0.79 13.65 -13.99
CA ILE A 7 -1.53 12.45 -14.37
C ILE A 7 -1.96 12.51 -15.84
N ARG A 8 -2.48 13.65 -16.30
CA ARG A 8 -2.85 13.85 -17.72
C ARG A 8 -1.66 13.73 -18.67
N ALA A 9 -0.45 14.06 -18.19
CA ALA A 9 0.80 13.90 -18.93
C ALA A 9 1.37 12.47 -18.88
N GLY A 10 0.64 11.50 -18.30
CA GLY A 10 1.06 10.10 -18.21
C GLY A 10 1.98 9.79 -17.02
N GLN A 11 2.11 10.70 -16.04
CA GLN A 11 2.87 10.46 -14.82
C GLN A 11 2.01 9.66 -13.83
N GLU A 12 1.88 8.37 -14.12
CA GLU A 12 0.97 7.44 -13.43
C GLU A 12 1.28 7.28 -11.92
N VAL A 13 2.53 7.49 -11.51
CA VAL A 13 2.97 7.42 -10.10
C VAL A 13 2.29 8.47 -9.21
N GLU A 14 1.83 9.58 -9.79
CA GLU A 14 1.12 10.64 -9.06
C GLU A 14 -0.33 10.26 -8.70
N LYS A 15 -0.84 9.13 -9.19
CA LYS A 15 -2.18 8.67 -8.85
C LYS A 15 -2.21 8.17 -7.40
N PRO A 16 -3.14 8.66 -6.56
CA PRO A 16 -3.29 8.12 -5.22
C PRO A 16 -3.75 6.66 -5.29
N GLY A 17 -3.14 5.81 -4.46
CA GLY A 17 -3.57 4.43 -4.27
C GLY A 17 -4.74 4.32 -3.28
N TRP A 18 -5.45 3.19 -3.33
CA TRP A 18 -6.46 2.82 -2.34
C TRP A 18 -6.44 1.31 -2.11
N VAL A 19 -6.79 0.90 -0.88
CA VAL A 19 -6.99 -0.50 -0.52
C VAL A 19 -8.45 -0.68 -0.11
N ARG A 20 -9.10 -1.73 -0.63
CA ARG A 20 -10.48 -2.07 -0.28
C ARG A 20 -10.49 -3.19 0.77
N LEU A 21 -11.00 -2.88 1.96
CA LEU A 21 -11.24 -3.84 3.04
C LEU A 21 -12.73 -4.18 3.11
N ASN A 22 -13.07 -5.46 3.27
CA ASN A 22 -14.44 -5.92 3.50
C ASN A 22 -14.47 -6.92 4.64
N PHE A 23 -15.55 -6.90 5.43
CA PHE A 23 -15.85 -7.93 6.42
C PHE A 23 -16.95 -8.84 5.91
N SER A 24 -16.88 -10.11 6.29
CA SER A 24 -17.95 -11.08 6.01
C SER A 24 -18.83 -11.24 7.24
N VAL A 25 -20.13 -11.42 7.02
CA VAL A 25 -21.12 -11.72 8.07
C VAL A 25 -20.85 -13.03 8.81
N LEU A 26 -19.97 -13.89 8.27
CA LEU A 26 -19.56 -15.15 8.88
C LEU A 26 -18.32 -15.01 9.78
N MET A 27 -17.76 -13.80 9.93
CA MET A 27 -16.63 -13.57 10.82
C MET A 27 -17.11 -13.45 12.26
N ASP A 28 -16.42 -14.12 13.17
CA ASP A 28 -16.54 -13.84 14.60
C ASP A 28 -15.80 -12.55 14.97
N ASP A 29 -16.13 -12.01 16.15
CA ASP A 29 -15.57 -10.75 16.64
C ASP A 29 -14.05 -10.82 16.81
N ALA A 30 -13.50 -11.98 17.18
CA ALA A 30 -12.07 -12.15 17.37
C ALA A 30 -11.30 -11.98 16.05
N LYS A 31 -11.83 -12.54 14.96
CA LYS A 31 -11.27 -12.38 13.61
C LYS A 31 -11.37 -10.95 13.12
N VAL A 32 -12.50 -10.29 13.34
CA VAL A 32 -12.67 -8.87 12.99
C VAL A 32 -11.67 -8.00 13.75
N ALA A 33 -11.55 -8.22 15.07
CA ALA A 33 -10.60 -7.49 15.92
C ALA A 33 -9.15 -7.71 15.48
N TYR A 34 -8.78 -8.94 15.12
CA TYR A 34 -7.45 -9.25 14.59
C TYR A 34 -7.16 -8.47 13.30
N ILE A 35 -8.08 -8.49 12.32
CA ILE A 35 -7.93 -7.76 11.06
C ILE A 35 -7.78 -6.26 11.31
N LEU A 36 -8.62 -5.67 12.18
CA LEU A 36 -8.53 -4.25 12.52
C LEU A 36 -7.17 -3.90 13.15
N LYS A 37 -6.68 -4.72 14.08
CA LYS A 37 -5.36 -4.55 14.70
C LYS A 37 -4.25 -4.56 13.66
N SER A 38 -4.25 -5.56 12.78
CA SER A 38 -3.23 -5.68 11.72
C SER A 38 -3.27 -4.54 10.71
N VAL A 39 -4.46 -4.03 10.37
CA VAL A 39 -4.59 -2.87 9.48
C VAL A 39 -4.06 -1.60 10.15
N ASN A 40 -4.33 -1.40 11.44
CA ASN A 40 -3.78 -0.27 12.19
C ASN A 40 -2.25 -0.36 12.26
N GLU A 41 -1.71 -1.52 12.61
CA GLU A 41 -0.25 -1.76 12.64
C GLU A 41 0.39 -1.48 11.25
N LEU A 42 -0.25 -1.94 10.16
CA LEU A 42 0.23 -1.66 8.80
C LEU A 42 0.19 -0.16 8.48
N ALA A 43 -0.88 0.55 8.84
CA ALA A 43 -1.02 1.97 8.57
C ALA A 43 0.00 2.81 9.34
N GLU A 44 0.26 2.45 10.61
CA GLU A 44 1.27 3.10 11.47
C GLU A 44 2.70 2.89 10.94
N ASN A 45 2.98 1.74 10.32
CA ASN A 45 4.30 1.38 9.80
C ASN A 45 4.44 1.54 8.28
N ALA A 46 3.46 2.14 7.60
CA ALA A 46 3.38 2.17 6.14
C ALA A 46 4.62 2.80 5.48
N SER A 47 5.18 3.85 6.08
CA SER A 47 6.39 4.53 5.56
C SER A 47 7.65 3.67 5.66
N VAL A 48 7.74 2.79 6.67
CA VAL A 48 8.86 1.87 6.85
C VAL A 48 8.72 0.68 5.91
N ILE A 49 7.55 0.04 5.92
CA ILE A 49 7.26 -1.13 5.06
C ILE A 49 7.35 -0.74 3.58
N GLY A 50 6.91 0.47 3.22
CA GLY A 50 6.97 0.99 1.86
C GLY A 50 8.40 1.10 1.30
N GLN A 51 9.42 1.21 2.14
CA GLN A 51 10.82 1.26 1.70
C GLN A 51 11.31 -0.06 1.10
N SER A 52 10.65 -1.18 1.40
CA SER A 52 10.94 -2.49 0.80
C SER A 52 10.30 -2.66 -0.58
N TYR A 53 9.70 -1.62 -1.15
CA TYR A 53 9.09 -1.67 -2.48
C TYR A 53 9.82 -0.76 -3.47
N LEU A 54 10.17 -1.31 -4.62
CA LEU A 54 10.61 -0.52 -5.78
C LEU A 54 9.42 -0.19 -6.67
N CYS A 55 9.34 1.07 -7.10
CA CYS A 55 8.39 1.51 -8.11
C CYS A 55 9.05 1.54 -9.50
N ASP A 56 8.51 0.78 -10.44
CA ASP A 56 8.74 1.02 -11.86
C ASP A 56 7.94 2.27 -12.29
N THR A 57 8.61 3.40 -12.45
CA THR A 57 7.99 4.69 -12.77
C THR A 57 7.40 4.74 -14.19
N ALA A 58 7.81 3.84 -15.09
CA ALA A 58 7.24 3.76 -16.44
C ALA A 58 5.86 3.09 -16.45
N THR A 59 5.58 2.21 -15.48
CA THR A 59 4.33 1.46 -15.40
C THR A 59 3.53 1.69 -14.12
N ALA A 60 4.05 2.50 -13.19
CA ALA A 60 3.55 2.70 -11.83
C ALA A 60 3.31 1.37 -11.07
N ARG A 61 4.14 0.35 -11.34
CA ARG A 61 4.06 -0.95 -10.69
C ARG A 61 5.05 -1.03 -9.55
N PHE A 62 4.56 -1.45 -8.39
CA PHE A 62 5.38 -1.67 -7.20
C PHE A 62 5.74 -3.14 -7.08
N LYS A 63 7.00 -3.45 -6.79
CA LYS A 63 7.48 -4.81 -6.52
C LYS A 63 8.18 -4.82 -5.17
N TYR A 64 7.86 -5.82 -4.36
CA TYR A 64 8.62 -6.08 -3.16
C TYR A 64 10.05 -6.45 -3.56
N GLN A 65 11.01 -5.77 -2.97
CA GLN A 65 12.40 -6.14 -3.00
C GLN A 65 12.76 -6.52 -1.56
N GLU A 66 13.13 -7.77 -1.38
CA GLU A 66 13.74 -8.19 -0.13
C GLU A 66 14.97 -7.32 0.07
N THR A 67 14.95 -6.48 1.12
CA THR A 67 16.18 -5.87 1.60
C THR A 67 17.11 -7.04 1.89
N LEU A 68 18.24 -7.15 1.18
CA LEU A 68 19.33 -8.03 1.57
C LEU A 68 19.72 -7.60 2.99
N ALA A 69 19.04 -8.15 3.99
CA ALA A 69 19.45 -8.05 5.37
C ALA A 69 20.82 -8.72 5.37
N ALA A 70 21.83 -7.89 5.59
CA ALA A 70 23.22 -8.27 5.68
C ALA A 70 23.36 -9.58 6.49
N GLU A 71 24.14 -10.50 5.94
CA GLU A 71 24.80 -11.56 6.72
C GLU A 71 25.47 -11.01 7.98
#